data_AF-A0A7C4Y968-F1
#
_entry.id   AF-A0A7C4Y968-F1
#
_cell.length_a   1.000
_cell.length_b   1.000
_cell.length_c   1.000
_cell.angle_alpha   90.00
_cell.angle_beta   90.00
_cell.angle_gamma   90.00
#
_symmetry.space_group_name_H-M   'P 1'
#
loop_
_entity.id
_entity.type
_entity.pdbx_description
1 polymer ?
#
loop_
_entity_poly.entity_id
_entity_poly.type
_entity_poly.pdbx_seq_one_letter_code
_entity_poly.pdbx_strand_id
1 'polypeptide(L)'
;MNAFQMRHEGSPHVTSGLTAAQVMEGLHEGVWSPTDEVRGPRDNRWIMLEEHPHFAEAVADYEPPKKVKHVGEDNLDMNPLIDVALVLLIFFILTTTYDALRKVMDMPTASQKGSKVKTIDTSVVKTEFIRCKARNGPDGKPVYHVDDEEVREDQLQTAFNRAIAAGRNKLIVDAQDVSVETFIKIVDAGKGAKVEKIMMRVEKD
;
A
#
# COMPACT_ATOMS: atom_id res chain seq x y z
N MET A 1 48.67 -15.60 -52.69
CA MET A 1 47.87 -15.39 -51.47
C MET A 1 46.91 -14.24 -51.75
N ASN A 2 45.60 -14.48 -51.67
CA ASN A 2 44.59 -13.43 -51.82
C ASN A 2 44.44 -12.74 -50.46
N ALA A 3 44.98 -11.53 -50.34
CA ALA A 3 44.90 -10.72 -49.13
C ALA A 3 43.74 -9.73 -49.22
N PHE A 4 42.86 -9.77 -48.24
CA PHE A 4 41.78 -8.83 -48.01
C PHE A 4 42.22 -7.73 -47.04
N GLN A 5 41.57 -6.59 -47.15
CA GLN A 5 41.69 -5.47 -46.23
C GLN A 5 40.32 -5.19 -45.61
N MET A 6 40.30 -4.90 -44.32
CA MET A 6 39.11 -4.60 -43.53
C MET A 6 39.26 -3.25 -42.84
N ARG A 7 38.16 -2.52 -42.68
CA ARG A 7 38.07 -1.34 -41.81
C ARG A 7 36.66 -1.23 -41.26
N HIS A 8 36.53 -0.64 -40.08
CA HIS A 8 35.21 -0.29 -39.57
C HIS A 8 34.55 0.77 -40.46
N GLU A 9 33.22 0.77 -40.50
CA GLU A 9 32.44 1.72 -41.28
C GLU A 9 32.94 3.18 -41.10
N GLY A 10 33.47 3.78 -42.18
CA GLY A 10 33.98 5.16 -42.17
C GLY A 10 35.30 5.39 -41.44
N SER A 11 35.92 4.34 -40.87
CA SER A 11 37.20 4.44 -40.15
C SER A 11 38.40 4.57 -41.10
N PRO A 12 39.39 5.43 -40.79
CA PRO A 12 40.64 5.49 -41.54
C PRO A 12 41.61 4.34 -41.21
N HIS A 13 41.33 3.55 -40.16
CA HIS A 13 42.20 2.45 -39.73
C HIS A 13 41.91 1.18 -40.54
N VAL A 14 42.93 0.70 -41.25
CA VAL A 14 42.84 -0.46 -42.12
C VAL A 14 43.66 -1.61 -41.57
N THR A 15 43.00 -2.75 -41.38
CA THR A 15 43.65 -4.04 -41.13
C THR A 15 43.86 -4.74 -42.47
N SER A 16 45.10 -5.12 -42.78
CA SER A 16 45.47 -5.70 -44.09
C SER A 16 46.10 -7.08 -43.95
N GLY A 17 46.15 -7.84 -45.04
CA GLY A 17 46.77 -9.17 -45.06
C GLY A 17 45.85 -10.29 -44.57
N LEU A 18 44.54 -10.03 -44.46
CA LEU A 18 43.57 -11.01 -43.98
C LEU A 18 43.21 -12.01 -45.07
N THR A 19 43.03 -13.26 -44.70
CA THR A 19 42.40 -14.27 -45.56
C THR A 19 40.88 -14.19 -45.46
N ALA A 20 40.15 -14.72 -46.43
CA ALA A 20 38.68 -14.76 -46.37
C ALA A 20 38.17 -15.47 -45.10
N ALA A 21 38.86 -16.53 -44.66
CA ALA A 21 38.52 -17.25 -43.43
C ALA A 21 38.67 -16.35 -42.19
N GLN A 22 39.74 -15.57 -42.10
CA GLN A 22 39.97 -14.64 -40.98
C GLN A 22 38.97 -13.48 -40.95
N VAL A 23 38.48 -13.05 -42.12
CA VAL A 23 37.41 -12.05 -42.20
C VAL A 23 36.11 -12.61 -41.61
N MET A 24 35.74 -13.84 -41.99
CA MET A 24 34.53 -14.51 -41.47
C MET A 24 34.65 -14.88 -39.99
N GLU A 25 35.81 -15.35 -39.55
CA GLU A 25 36.09 -15.62 -38.13
C GLU A 25 35.95 -14.35 -37.30
N GLY A 26 36.52 -13.23 -37.74
CA GLY A 26 36.34 -11.94 -37.07
C GLY A 26 34.89 -11.44 -37.06
N LEU A 27 34.08 -11.76 -38.09
CA LEU A 27 32.65 -11.48 -38.06
C LEU A 27 31.94 -12.30 -36.98
N HIS A 28 32.22 -13.60 -36.88
CA HIS A 28 31.65 -14.48 -35.86
C HIS A 28 32.08 -14.13 -34.43
N GLU A 29 33.31 -13.68 -34.25
CA GLU A 29 33.83 -13.20 -32.96
C GLU A 29 33.30 -11.80 -32.58
N GLY A 30 32.56 -11.14 -33.49
CA GLY A 30 32.05 -9.78 -33.28
C GLY A 30 33.12 -8.69 -33.36
N VAL A 31 34.30 -9.02 -33.92
CA VAL A 31 35.36 -8.06 -34.25
C VAL A 31 34.91 -7.17 -35.42
N TRP A 32 34.22 -7.76 -36.39
CA TRP A 32 33.66 -7.03 -37.55
C TRP A 32 32.13 -7.03 -37.50
N SER A 33 31.53 -6.00 -38.09
CA SER A 33 30.08 -5.89 -38.31
C SER A 33 29.73 -6.11 -39.79
N PRO A 34 28.51 -6.56 -40.13
CA PRO A 34 28.06 -6.67 -41.53
C PRO A 34 28.18 -5.38 -42.35
N THR A 35 28.08 -4.22 -41.69
CA THR A 35 28.20 -2.90 -42.31
C THR A 35 29.66 -2.42 -42.44
N ASP A 36 30.62 -3.14 -41.87
CA ASP A 36 32.04 -2.80 -42.01
C ASP A 36 32.51 -2.99 -43.44
N GLU A 37 33.57 -2.28 -43.83
CA GLU A 37 33.99 -2.23 -45.23
C GLU A 37 35.16 -3.18 -45.49
N VAL A 38 35.03 -3.97 -46.56
CA VAL A 38 36.03 -4.91 -47.04
C VAL A 38 36.52 -4.50 -48.42
N ARG A 39 37.80 -4.75 -48.68
CA ARG A 39 38.44 -4.58 -49.98
C ARG A 39 39.27 -5.82 -50.31
N GLY A 40 38.86 -6.52 -51.36
CA GLY A 40 39.57 -7.68 -51.88
C GLY A 40 40.77 -7.35 -52.77
N PRO A 41 41.55 -8.36 -53.16
CA PRO A 41 42.79 -8.19 -53.95
C PRO A 41 42.58 -7.55 -55.34
N ARG A 42 41.34 -7.60 -55.86
CA ARG A 42 40.97 -7.08 -57.18
C ARG A 42 40.04 -5.88 -57.09
N ASP A 43 39.75 -5.39 -55.88
CA ASP A 43 38.80 -4.32 -55.69
C ASP A 43 39.47 -2.96 -55.73
N ASN A 44 38.84 -2.05 -56.45
CA ASN A 44 39.29 -0.67 -56.58
C ASN A 44 38.62 0.28 -55.58
N ARG A 45 37.63 -0.21 -54.82
CA ARG A 45 36.87 0.55 -53.83
C ARG A 45 36.59 -0.30 -52.60
N TRP A 46 36.26 0.37 -51.51
CA TRP A 46 35.69 -0.24 -50.32
C TRP A 46 34.22 -0.57 -50.57
N ILE A 47 33.79 -1.73 -50.09
CA ILE A 47 32.42 -2.24 -50.23
C ILE A 47 32.01 -2.75 -48.85
N MET A 48 30.75 -2.55 -48.46
CA MET A 48 30.24 -3.12 -47.21
C MET A 48 30.36 -4.66 -47.24
N LEU A 49 30.66 -5.26 -46.11
CA LEU A 49 30.92 -6.70 -45.99
C LEU A 49 29.70 -7.51 -46.44
N GLU A 50 28.49 -7.04 -46.10
CA GLU A 50 27.22 -7.62 -46.56
C GLU A 50 26.95 -7.49 -48.07
N GLU A 51 27.57 -6.52 -48.74
CA GLU A 51 27.39 -6.28 -50.19
C GLU A 51 28.54 -6.87 -51.03
N HIS A 52 29.62 -7.32 -50.39
CA HIS A 52 30.80 -7.78 -51.10
C HIS A 52 30.55 -9.16 -51.75
N PRO A 53 30.81 -9.36 -53.06
CA PRO A 53 30.44 -10.60 -53.77
C PRO A 53 30.96 -11.91 -53.17
N HIS A 54 32.10 -11.86 -52.47
CA HIS A 54 32.68 -13.04 -51.80
C HIS A 54 32.05 -13.35 -50.43
N PHE A 55 31.39 -12.38 -49.78
CA PHE A 55 30.92 -12.49 -48.40
C PHE A 55 29.40 -12.31 -48.26
N ALA A 56 28.73 -11.70 -49.23
CA ALA A 56 27.31 -11.37 -49.19
C ALA A 56 26.41 -12.56 -48.82
N GLU A 57 26.64 -13.73 -49.42
CA GLU A 57 25.88 -14.95 -49.09
C GLU A 57 26.11 -15.40 -47.64
N ALA A 58 27.37 -15.42 -47.19
CA ALA A 58 27.73 -15.85 -45.85
C ALA A 58 27.30 -14.85 -44.76
N VAL A 59 27.19 -13.56 -45.09
CA VAL A 59 26.74 -12.49 -44.20
C VAL A 59 25.21 -12.42 -44.15
N ALA A 60 24.51 -12.74 -45.24
CA ALA A 60 23.04 -12.79 -45.25
C ALA A 60 22.49 -13.84 -44.28
N ASP A 61 23.20 -14.96 -44.12
CA ASP A 61 22.87 -16.02 -43.15
C ASP A 61 23.47 -15.75 -41.75
N TYR A 62 24.21 -14.67 -41.58
CA TYR A 62 24.82 -14.31 -40.30
C TYR A 62 23.78 -13.66 -39.38
N GLU A 63 23.39 -14.39 -38.34
CA GLU A 63 22.66 -13.82 -37.22
C GLU A 63 23.69 -13.40 -36.15
N PRO A 64 23.79 -12.11 -35.79
CA PRO A 64 24.76 -11.66 -34.80
C PRO A 64 24.51 -12.41 -33.49
N PRO A 65 25.56 -12.93 -32.82
CA PRO A 65 25.39 -13.62 -31.56
C PRO A 65 24.66 -12.66 -30.62
N LYS A 66 23.54 -13.13 -30.06
CA LYS A 66 22.73 -12.35 -29.13
C LYS A 66 23.68 -11.85 -28.04
N LYS A 67 23.96 -10.54 -28.02
CA LYS A 67 24.87 -9.94 -27.04
C LYS A 67 24.47 -10.48 -25.68
N VAL A 68 25.30 -11.35 -25.11
CA VAL A 68 25.13 -11.78 -23.74
C VAL A 68 25.31 -10.49 -22.96
N LYS A 69 24.20 -9.92 -22.47
CA LYS A 69 24.29 -8.85 -21.50
C LYS A 69 25.04 -9.46 -20.34
N HIS A 70 26.34 -9.19 -20.25
CA HIS A 70 27.06 -9.35 -19.00
C HIS A 70 26.27 -8.50 -18.02
N VAL A 71 25.54 -9.16 -17.12
CA VAL A 71 24.91 -8.52 -15.99
C VAL A 71 26.08 -8.04 -15.14
N GLY A 72 26.64 -6.89 -15.51
CA GLY A 72 27.55 -6.18 -14.64
C GLY A 72 26.83 -5.97 -13.32
N GLU A 73 27.57 -6.08 -12.22
CA GLU A 73 27.08 -5.87 -10.85
C GLU A 73 26.35 -4.52 -10.66
N ASP A 74 26.40 -3.62 -11.65
CA ASP A 74 25.71 -2.33 -11.70
C ASP A 74 24.23 -2.39 -12.15
N ASN A 75 23.70 -3.54 -12.60
CA ASN A 75 22.28 -3.69 -12.93
C ASN A 75 21.55 -4.48 -11.84
N LEU A 76 20.99 -3.75 -10.85
CA LEU A 76 20.17 -4.34 -9.79
C LEU A 76 18.90 -4.97 -10.38
N ASP A 77 18.70 -6.27 -10.16
CA ASP A 77 17.48 -6.97 -10.57
C ASP A 77 16.28 -6.48 -9.73
N MET A 78 15.31 -5.86 -10.40
CA MET A 78 14.12 -5.29 -9.77
C MET A 78 13.08 -6.35 -9.41
N ASN A 79 13.09 -7.52 -10.07
CA ASN A 79 12.04 -8.52 -9.88
C ASN A 79 11.96 -9.05 -8.43
N PRO A 80 13.09 -9.43 -7.78
CA PRO A 80 13.06 -9.82 -6.37
C PRO A 80 12.65 -8.67 -5.43
N LEU A 81 13.06 -7.43 -5.74
CA LEU A 81 12.74 -6.27 -4.90
C LEU A 81 11.23 -5.95 -4.95
N ILE A 82 10.63 -6.03 -6.15
CA ILE A 82 9.19 -5.82 -6.34
C ILE A 82 8.38 -6.87 -5.57
N ASP A 83 8.76 -8.15 -5.65
CA ASP A 83 8.05 -9.22 -4.95
C ASP A 83 8.04 -9.01 -3.44
N VAL A 84 9.20 -8.71 -2.85
CA VAL A 84 9.32 -8.42 -1.40
C VAL A 84 8.51 -7.18 -1.01
N ALA A 85 8.55 -6.11 -1.81
CA ALA A 85 7.80 -4.89 -1.53
C ALA A 85 6.29 -5.11 -1.58
N LEU A 86 5.80 -5.90 -2.55
CA LEU A 86 4.37 -6.22 -2.67
C LEU A 86 3.87 -7.08 -1.51
N VAL A 87 4.66 -8.07 -1.07
CA VAL A 87 4.34 -8.87 0.13
C VAL A 87 4.24 -7.99 1.37
N LEU A 88 5.18 -7.07 1.56
CA LEU A 88 5.15 -6.13 2.69
C LEU A 88 3.93 -5.19 2.62
N LEU A 89 3.59 -4.69 1.43
CA LEU A 89 2.43 -3.82 1.23
C LEU A 89 1.13 -4.54 1.60
N ILE A 90 0.94 -5.77 1.14
CA ILE A 90 -0.24 -6.59 1.48
C ILE A 90 -0.30 -6.82 2.99
N PHE A 91 0.83 -7.16 3.62
CA PHE A 91 0.90 -7.35 5.07
C PHE A 91 0.51 -6.08 5.83
N PHE A 92 0.99 -4.90 5.41
CA PHE A 92 0.60 -3.63 6.01
C PHE A 92 -0.88 -3.33 5.83
N ILE A 93 -1.45 -3.58 4.65
CA ILE A 93 -2.88 -3.37 4.40
C ILE A 93 -3.72 -4.26 5.32
N LEU A 94 -3.40 -5.56 5.40
CA LEU A 94 -4.13 -6.49 6.26
C LEU A 94 -3.99 -6.15 7.75
N THR A 95 -2.78 -5.82 8.21
CA THR A 95 -2.54 -5.43 9.61
C THR A 95 -3.26 -4.13 9.96
N THR A 96 -3.18 -3.10 9.10
CA THR A 96 -3.81 -1.80 9.34
C THR A 96 -5.34 -1.91 9.32
N THR A 97 -5.91 -2.67 8.39
CA THR A 97 -7.36 -2.88 8.32
C THR A 97 -7.86 -3.68 9.52
N TYR A 98 -7.11 -4.68 9.98
CA TYR A 98 -7.44 -5.42 11.19
C TYR A 98 -7.44 -4.54 12.44
N ASP A 99 -6.43 -3.68 12.60
CA ASP A 99 -6.37 -2.73 13.72
C ASP A 99 -7.49 -1.67 13.65
N ALA A 100 -7.81 -1.19 12.46
CA ALA A 100 -8.92 -0.26 12.26
C ALA A 100 -10.28 -0.91 12.59
N LEU A 101 -10.50 -2.16 12.15
CA LEU A 101 -11.71 -2.92 12.47
C LEU A 101 -11.81 -3.22 13.97
N ARG A 102 -10.72 -3.62 14.62
CA ARG A 102 -10.70 -3.82 16.08
C ARG A 102 -11.12 -2.55 16.84
N LYS A 103 -10.59 -1.38 16.45
CA LYS A 103 -10.96 -0.10 17.09
C LYS A 103 -12.44 0.27 16.94
N VAL A 104 -13.11 -0.20 15.89
CA VAL A 104 -14.56 0.04 15.69
C VAL A 104 -15.40 -0.97 16.46
N MET A 105 -14.92 -2.20 16.63
CA MET A 105 -15.67 -3.26 17.34
C MET A 105 -15.52 -3.19 18.86
N ASP A 106 -14.36 -2.74 19.36
CA ASP A 106 -14.16 -2.56 20.79
C ASP A 106 -14.89 -1.27 21.24
N MET A 107 -16.14 -1.41 21.65
CA MET A 107 -16.76 -0.45 22.56
C MET A 107 -15.75 -0.24 23.70
N PRO A 108 -15.49 0.99 24.20
CA PRO A 108 -14.58 1.20 25.32
C PRO A 108 -15.16 0.54 26.57
N THR A 109 -14.98 -0.77 26.70
CA THR A 109 -15.29 -1.53 27.89
C THR A 109 -14.39 -0.94 28.96
N ALA A 110 -14.99 -0.49 30.06
CA ALA A 110 -14.27 0.06 31.20
C ALA A 110 -13.30 -0.95 31.88
N SER A 111 -13.15 -2.14 31.30
CA SER A 111 -12.20 -3.20 31.67
C SER A 111 -10.75 -2.91 31.25
N GLN A 112 -10.31 -1.65 31.25
CA GLN A 112 -8.87 -1.38 31.29
C GLN A 112 -8.37 -1.74 32.70
N LYS A 113 -7.63 -2.85 32.81
CA LYS A 113 -6.81 -3.22 33.98
C LYS A 113 -6.04 -1.99 34.46
N GLY A 114 -6.54 -1.33 35.50
CA GLY A 114 -5.94 -0.11 36.07
C GLY A 114 -6.92 1.04 36.34
N SER A 115 -8.12 1.03 35.75
CA SER A 115 -9.14 2.04 36.07
C SER A 115 -9.78 1.73 37.43
N LYS A 116 -9.63 2.64 38.40
CA LYS A 116 -10.33 2.53 39.70
C LYS A 116 -11.83 2.68 39.46
N VAL A 117 -12.55 1.57 39.35
CA VAL A 117 -14.02 1.55 39.31
C VAL A 117 -14.53 2.16 40.62
N LYS A 118 -15.13 3.35 40.54
CA LYS A 118 -15.72 4.02 41.70
C LYS A 118 -17.14 3.49 41.89
N THR A 119 -17.37 2.77 42.98
CA THR A 119 -18.74 2.42 43.40
C THR A 119 -19.45 3.70 43.82
N ILE A 120 -20.58 4.00 43.16
CA ILE A 120 -21.43 5.15 43.48
C ILE A 120 -22.73 4.60 44.05
N ASP A 121 -23.15 5.14 45.20
CA ASP A 121 -24.41 4.77 45.83
C ASP A 121 -25.61 5.19 44.95
N THR A 122 -26.60 4.30 44.83
CA THR A 122 -27.81 4.52 44.03
C THR A 122 -28.61 5.77 44.45
N SER A 123 -28.51 6.17 45.72
CA SER A 123 -29.13 7.40 46.22
C SER A 123 -28.51 8.67 45.61
N VAL A 124 -27.19 8.72 45.52
CA VAL A 124 -26.42 9.85 44.93
C VAL A 124 -26.60 9.92 43.41
N VAL A 125 -26.80 8.78 42.75
CA VAL A 125 -27.10 8.72 41.31
C VAL A 125 -28.37 9.50 40.98
N LYS A 126 -29.42 9.41 41.79
CA LYS A 126 -30.68 10.10 41.50
C LYS A 126 -30.59 11.61 41.67
N THR A 127 -29.71 12.09 42.56
CA THR A 127 -29.64 13.51 42.94
C THR A 127 -28.64 14.31 42.12
N GLU A 128 -27.52 13.71 41.69
CA GLU A 128 -26.44 14.42 40.98
C GLU A 128 -26.25 13.95 39.54
N PHE A 129 -26.79 12.77 39.20
CA PHE A 129 -26.54 12.15 37.91
C PHE A 129 -27.80 12.11 37.04
N ILE A 130 -27.53 12.22 35.74
CA ILE A 130 -28.44 11.90 34.65
C ILE A 130 -28.15 10.46 34.28
N ARG A 131 -29.16 9.58 34.29
CA ARG A 131 -28.98 8.19 33.86
C ARG A 131 -29.49 8.03 32.43
N CYS A 132 -28.58 7.75 31.50
CA CYS A 132 -28.95 7.40 30.13
C CYS A 132 -28.73 5.90 29.91
N LYS A 133 -29.80 5.17 29.65
CA LYS A 133 -29.75 3.76 29.24
C LYS A 133 -30.02 3.66 27.75
N ALA A 134 -29.23 2.87 27.04
CA ALA A 134 -29.51 2.48 25.67
C ALA A 134 -29.56 0.96 25.57
N ARG A 135 -30.58 0.44 24.88
CA ARG A 135 -30.76 -0.99 24.58
C ARG A 135 -31.29 -1.12 23.15
N ASN A 136 -30.97 -2.21 22.47
CA ASN A 136 -31.59 -2.49 21.17
C ASN A 136 -33.05 -2.91 21.39
N GLY A 137 -33.97 -2.23 20.71
CA GLY A 137 -35.38 -2.61 20.69
C GLY A 137 -35.62 -3.85 19.82
N PRO A 138 -36.86 -4.36 19.79
CA PRO A 138 -37.23 -5.55 19.02
C PRO A 138 -36.92 -5.44 17.52
N ASP A 139 -36.92 -4.22 16.98
CA ASP A 139 -36.65 -3.92 15.56
C ASP A 139 -35.15 -3.75 15.26
N GLY A 140 -34.27 -4.03 16.22
CA GLY A 140 -32.82 -3.84 16.10
C GLY A 140 -32.35 -2.37 16.14
N LYS A 141 -33.27 -1.42 16.33
CA LYS A 141 -32.96 0.00 16.51
C LYS A 141 -32.71 0.34 17.99
N PRO A 142 -31.78 1.24 18.31
CA PRO A 142 -31.52 1.62 19.69
C PRO A 142 -32.70 2.41 20.27
N VAL A 143 -33.12 2.05 21.48
CA VAL A 143 -34.10 2.78 22.29
C VAL A 143 -33.37 3.42 23.45
N TYR A 144 -33.53 4.74 23.59
CA TYR A 144 -32.86 5.53 24.61
C TYR A 144 -33.83 5.84 25.76
N HIS A 145 -33.34 5.72 26.99
CA HIS A 145 -34.07 6.10 28.18
C HIS A 145 -33.24 7.09 28.99
N VAL A 146 -33.79 8.26 29.29
CA VAL A 146 -33.17 9.24 30.18
C VAL A 146 -34.00 9.31 31.45
N ASP A 147 -33.40 8.93 32.58
CA ASP A 147 -34.08 8.83 33.88
C ASP A 147 -35.36 7.97 33.87
N ASP A 148 -35.33 6.87 33.10
CA ASP A 148 -36.44 5.94 32.84
C ASP A 148 -37.55 6.48 31.91
N GLU A 149 -37.43 7.70 31.37
CA GLU A 149 -38.30 8.17 30.29
C GLU A 149 -37.72 7.79 28.92
N GLU A 150 -38.51 7.14 28.07
CA GLU A 150 -38.11 6.86 26.69
C GLU A 150 -38.00 8.18 25.92
N VAL A 151 -36.86 8.39 25.28
CA VAL A 151 -36.57 9.59 24.48
C VAL A 151 -36.09 9.20 23.10
N ARG A 152 -36.45 10.03 22.13
CA ARG A 152 -35.92 9.89 20.77
C ARG A 152 -34.49 10.43 20.69
N GLU A 153 -33.74 9.95 19.71
CA GLU A 153 -32.34 10.34 19.47
C GLU A 153 -32.18 11.88 19.35
N ASP A 154 -33.06 12.53 18.60
CA ASP A 154 -33.08 13.98 18.37
C ASP A 154 -33.41 14.79 19.65
N GLN A 155 -33.96 14.13 20.67
CA GLN A 155 -34.38 14.75 21.92
C GLN A 155 -33.41 14.51 23.08
N LEU A 156 -32.36 13.70 22.89
CA LEU A 156 -31.37 13.39 23.92
C LEU A 156 -30.77 14.65 24.54
N GLN A 157 -30.32 15.59 23.71
CA GLN A 157 -29.71 16.83 24.19
C GLN A 157 -30.71 17.68 24.98
N THR A 158 -31.96 17.75 24.53
CA THR A 158 -33.04 18.47 25.23
C THR A 158 -33.36 17.82 26.58
N ALA A 159 -33.39 16.50 26.65
CA ALA A 159 -33.58 15.77 27.91
C ALA A 159 -32.43 16.02 28.90
N PHE A 160 -31.19 16.03 28.41
CA PHE A 160 -30.02 16.36 29.24
C PHE A 160 -30.04 17.81 29.73
N ASN A 161 -30.37 18.76 28.86
CA ASN A 161 -30.52 20.17 29.24
C ASN A 161 -31.56 20.34 30.37
N ARG A 162 -32.68 19.62 30.29
CA ARG A 162 -33.71 19.62 31.35
C ARG A 162 -33.17 19.11 32.68
N ALA A 163 -32.38 18.02 32.65
CA ALA A 163 -31.80 17.47 33.86
C ALA A 163 -30.71 18.38 34.47
N ILE A 164 -29.94 19.08 33.64
CA ILE A 164 -28.97 20.10 34.07
C ILE A 164 -29.66 21.30 34.71
N ALA A 165 -30.79 21.75 34.14
CA ALA A 165 -31.60 22.80 34.75
C ALA A 165 -32.15 22.39 36.13
N ALA A 166 -32.34 21.10 36.37
CA ALA A 166 -32.70 20.54 37.68
C ALA A 166 -31.49 20.31 38.62
N GLY A 167 -30.29 20.78 38.26
CA GLY A 167 -29.08 20.71 39.08
C GLY A 167 -28.22 19.46 38.90
N ARG A 168 -28.53 18.60 37.92
CA ARG A 168 -27.80 17.35 37.67
C ARG A 168 -26.87 17.49 36.48
N ASN A 169 -25.56 17.54 36.72
CA ASN A 169 -24.55 17.87 35.72
C ASN A 169 -23.57 16.73 35.40
N LYS A 170 -23.79 15.53 35.94
CA LYS A 170 -22.99 14.33 35.66
C LYS A 170 -23.82 13.31 34.90
N LEU A 171 -23.27 12.64 33.90
CA LEU A 171 -23.97 11.63 33.09
C LEU A 171 -23.40 10.24 33.37
N ILE A 172 -24.29 9.27 33.63
CA ILE A 172 -23.97 7.84 33.62
C ILE A 172 -24.60 7.23 32.38
N VAL A 173 -23.76 6.65 31.53
CA VAL A 173 -24.17 5.94 30.31
C VAL A 173 -24.17 4.44 30.59
N ASP A 174 -25.33 3.82 30.40
CA ASP A 174 -25.54 2.38 30.48
C ASP A 174 -25.93 1.88 29.08
N ALA A 175 -24.93 1.50 28.31
CA ALA A 175 -25.03 1.14 26.90
C ALA A 175 -24.46 -0.27 26.66
N GLN A 176 -24.96 -1.26 27.41
CA GLN A 176 -24.62 -2.67 27.17
C GLN A 176 -25.26 -3.15 25.86
N ASP A 177 -24.49 -3.87 25.05
CA ASP A 177 -24.94 -4.56 23.83
C ASP A 177 -25.50 -3.67 22.69
N VAL A 178 -25.22 -2.37 22.70
CA VAL A 178 -25.59 -1.45 21.61
C VAL A 178 -24.41 -1.16 20.68
N SER A 179 -24.66 -0.57 19.50
CA SER A 179 -23.56 -0.18 18.60
C SER A 179 -22.70 0.94 19.18
N VAL A 180 -21.42 1.02 18.79
CA VAL A 180 -20.53 2.14 19.15
C VAL A 180 -21.10 3.48 18.67
N GLU A 181 -21.76 3.50 17.51
CA GLU A 181 -22.48 4.68 17.01
C GLU A 181 -23.53 5.18 18.01
N THR A 182 -24.31 4.26 18.59
CA THR A 182 -25.33 4.57 19.62
C THR A 182 -24.68 5.23 20.85
N PHE A 183 -23.53 4.71 21.28
CA PHE A 183 -22.77 5.28 22.39
C PHE A 183 -22.24 6.68 22.08
N ILE A 184 -21.63 6.88 20.90
CA ILE A 184 -21.10 8.17 20.46
C ILE A 184 -22.20 9.23 20.46
N LYS A 185 -23.39 8.90 19.93
CA LYS A 185 -24.55 9.80 19.92
C LYS A 185 -24.94 10.28 21.33
N ILE A 186 -24.90 9.39 22.33
CA ILE A 186 -25.17 9.76 23.73
C ILE A 186 -24.09 10.70 24.28
N VAL A 187 -22.81 10.42 23.99
CA VAL A 187 -21.70 11.26 24.43
C VAL A 187 -21.76 12.65 23.80
N ASP A 188 -22.04 12.72 22.50
CA ASP A 188 -22.14 13.99 21.77
C ASP A 188 -23.33 14.82 22.26
N ALA A 189 -24.49 14.19 22.50
CA ALA A 189 -25.63 14.87 23.12
C ALA A 189 -25.29 15.38 24.54
N GLY A 190 -24.56 14.59 25.34
CA GLY A 190 -24.10 14.98 26.67
C GLY A 190 -23.14 16.17 26.64
N LYS A 191 -22.17 16.17 25.71
CA LYS A 191 -21.26 17.30 25.48
C LYS A 191 -22.00 18.54 25.00
N GLY A 192 -22.94 18.38 24.07
CA GLY A 192 -23.80 19.46 23.57
C GLY A 192 -24.68 20.08 24.67
N ALA A 193 -25.06 19.30 25.68
CA ALA A 193 -25.76 19.78 26.87
C ALA A 193 -24.83 20.37 27.94
N LYS A 194 -23.49 20.30 27.76
CA LYS A 194 -22.46 20.76 28.73
C LYS A 194 -22.45 19.98 30.05
N VAL A 195 -22.66 18.67 29.99
CA VAL A 195 -22.42 17.77 31.13
C VAL A 195 -20.93 17.86 31.55
N GLU A 196 -20.66 18.04 32.84
CA GLU A 196 -19.29 18.21 33.37
C GLU A 196 -18.49 16.92 33.34
N LYS A 197 -19.15 15.79 33.61
CA LYS A 197 -18.50 14.49 33.69
C LYS A 197 -19.39 13.37 33.16
N ILE A 198 -18.85 12.61 32.22
CA ILE A 198 -19.50 11.43 31.63
C ILE A 198 -18.79 10.18 32.17
N MET A 199 -19.56 9.24 32.68
CA MET A 199 -19.08 7.95 33.20
C MET A 199 -19.85 6.82 32.53
N MET A 200 -19.20 5.68 32.33
CA MET A 200 -19.86 4.47 31.86
C MET A 200 -20.20 3.58 33.05
N ARG A 201 -21.41 3.01 33.07
CA ARG A 201 -21.78 1.99 34.05
C ARG A 201 -21.02 0.70 33.75
N VAL A 202 -20.42 0.13 34.78
CA VAL A 202 -19.77 -1.18 34.74
C VAL A 202 -20.53 -2.04 35.73
N GLU A 203 -21.03 -3.19 35.30
CA GLU A 203 -21.54 -4.18 36.25
C GLU A 203 -20.35 -4.90 36.90
N LYS A 204 -20.47 -5.13 38.20
CA LYS A 204 -19.47 -5.88 38.94
C LYS A 204 -19.82 -7.36 38.78
N ASP A 205 -18.94 -8.11 38.12
CA ASP A 205 -18.98 -9.58 38.08
C ASP A 205 -18.99 -10.18 39.51
#